data_AF-A0A4S5ASZ4-F1
#
_entry.id   AF-A0A4S5ASZ4-F1
#
_cell.length_a   1.000
_cell.length_b   1.000
_cell.length_c   1.000
_cell.angle_alpha   90.00
_cell.angle_beta   90.00
_cell.angle_gamma   90.00
#
_symmetry.space_group_name_H-M   'P 1'
#
loop_
_entity.id
_entity.type
_entity.pdbx_description
1 polymer ?
#
loop_
_entity_poly.entity_id
_entity_poly.type
_entity_poly.pdbx_seq_one_letter_code
_entity_poly.pdbx_strand_id
1 'polypeptide(L)'
;MTPPTYCTSCGHELGIGRFCTNCGKPVPGRHPEATPAAGVPPTPPPAASPSAPAAPPPVGAVPPAARYPLFADAATTVRSPAGPPPAAPFEPTTDPVTIGDPPAPPLPDRGTGRRELPGWLPWAVGLVLLALVTGLGGLVLTRAGDGEGRSSNVPGPQLTDTTNDRSPDSALPDSEGTGGPVDEPEPGEVVELTGRARAQVPAVAGPSRDRQNNPVDFEAPNLLDGRPRTSWRMPGDGSGETLTFDLGDEVVLTQVGLINGYAKVDGPDNWYRGNRRIRAAQWEFDDGTRITQELADQRTMQMIDIGAVATTTVQLHLVTVTRPGRGPNGRDFTAISEIRFLGADS
;
A
#
# COMPACT_ATOMS: atom_id res chain seq x y z
N MET A 1 -28.02 17.81 -11.23
CA MET A 1 -26.80 17.03 -10.95
C MET A 1 -25.65 18.02 -10.89
N THR A 2 -25.06 18.23 -9.72
CA THR A 2 -23.86 19.06 -9.58
C THR A 2 -22.73 18.39 -10.37
N PRO A 3 -22.01 19.11 -11.26
CA PRO A 3 -20.90 18.51 -11.98
C PRO A 3 -19.82 18.07 -10.98
N PRO A 4 -19.22 16.89 -11.14
CA PRO A 4 -18.18 16.44 -10.22
C PRO A 4 -17.01 17.42 -10.22
N THR A 5 -16.53 17.77 -9.02
CA THR A 5 -15.35 18.61 -8.78
C THR A 5 -14.04 17.82 -8.91
N TYR A 6 -14.08 16.49 -8.83
CA TYR A 6 -12.92 15.61 -8.92
C TYR A 6 -13.08 14.51 -9.97
N CYS A 7 -11.96 14.11 -10.57
CA CYS A 7 -11.93 13.07 -11.59
C CYS A 7 -12.19 11.70 -10.96
N THR A 8 -13.28 11.05 -11.36
CA THR A 8 -13.64 9.70 -10.86
C THR A 8 -12.62 8.61 -11.24
N SER A 9 -11.72 8.88 -12.19
CA SER A 9 -10.68 7.93 -12.59
C SER A 9 -9.34 8.11 -11.85
N CYS A 10 -9.01 9.30 -11.36
CA CYS A 10 -7.68 9.58 -10.80
C CYS A 10 -7.66 10.55 -9.60
N GLY A 11 -8.81 11.04 -9.13
CA GLY A 11 -8.93 11.91 -7.95
C GLY A 11 -8.46 13.36 -8.13
N HIS A 12 -7.96 13.76 -9.30
CA HIS A 12 -7.50 15.14 -9.54
C HIS A 12 -8.69 16.10 -9.66
N GLU A 13 -8.53 17.32 -9.15
CA GLU A 13 -9.51 18.39 -9.29
C GLU A 13 -9.79 18.69 -10.77
N LEU A 14 -11.07 18.82 -11.11
CA LEU A 14 -11.52 19.02 -12.48
C LEU A 14 -11.69 20.50 -12.79
N GLY A 15 -10.74 21.05 -13.55
CA GLY A 15 -10.91 22.35 -14.21
C GLY A 15 -12.06 22.35 -15.24
N ILE A 16 -12.27 23.46 -15.94
CA ILE A 16 -13.40 23.65 -16.88
C ILE A 16 -13.38 22.76 -18.15
N GLY A 17 -12.40 21.86 -18.27
CA GLY A 17 -12.20 21.00 -19.45
C GLY A 17 -13.20 19.84 -19.55
N ARG A 18 -13.36 19.31 -20.77
CA ARG A 18 -14.11 18.07 -21.06
C ARG A 18 -13.35 16.80 -20.69
N PHE A 19 -12.03 16.91 -20.50
CA PHE A 19 -11.13 15.83 -20.09
C PHE A 19 -10.38 16.26 -18.83
N CYS A 20 -10.01 15.29 -17.99
CA CYS A 20 -9.13 15.52 -16.86
C CYS A 20 -7.73 15.91 -17.37
N THR A 21 -7.21 17.04 -16.90
CA THR A 21 -5.87 17.55 -17.25
C THR A 21 -4.73 16.65 -16.75
N ASN A 22 -4.98 15.85 -15.70
CA ASN A 22 -3.98 14.94 -15.15
C ASN A 22 -3.93 13.59 -15.89
N CYS A 23 -5.09 12.92 -16.08
CA CYS A 23 -5.12 11.55 -16.64
C CYS A 23 -5.70 11.42 -18.05
N GLY A 24 -6.20 12.51 -18.65
CA GLY A 24 -6.76 12.52 -20.01
C GLY A 24 -8.11 11.83 -20.18
N LYS A 25 -8.73 11.31 -19.10
CA LYS A 25 -10.05 10.65 -19.18
C LYS A 25 -11.20 11.66 -19.34
N PRO A 26 -12.27 11.33 -20.08
CA PRO A 26 -13.40 12.21 -20.26
C PRO A 26 -14.18 12.38 -18.96
N VAL A 27 -14.67 13.58 -18.69
CA VAL A 27 -15.42 13.92 -17.48
C VAL A 27 -16.92 13.62 -17.69
N PRO A 28 -17.55 12.77 -16.85
CA PRO A 28 -18.99 12.50 -16.92
C PRO A 28 -19.82 13.80 -16.84
N GLY A 29 -20.78 13.95 -17.74
CA GLY A 29 -21.65 15.13 -17.83
C GLY A 29 -21.03 16.35 -18.53
N ARG A 30 -19.72 16.34 -18.86
CA ARG A 30 -19.05 17.41 -19.64
C ARG A 30 -18.60 16.94 -21.02
N HIS A 31 -18.34 15.64 -21.17
CA HIS A 31 -18.09 15.02 -22.48
C HIS A 31 -19.36 14.31 -22.96
N PRO A 32 -19.85 14.57 -24.20
CA PRO A 32 -21.10 14.02 -24.72
C PRO A 32 -21.11 12.49 -24.83
N GLU A 33 -19.93 11.86 -24.80
CA GLU A 33 -19.74 10.42 -24.88
C GLU A 33 -19.45 9.76 -23.51
N ALA A 34 -19.38 10.54 -22.43
CA ALA A 34 -19.10 10.03 -21.07
C ALA A 34 -20.35 9.58 -20.30
N THR A 35 -21.53 9.62 -20.93
CA THR A 35 -22.73 8.99 -20.39
C THR A 35 -22.68 7.51 -20.73
N PRO A 36 -22.73 6.58 -19.75
CA PRO A 36 -22.90 5.17 -20.07
C PRO A 36 -24.27 5.01 -20.74
N ALA A 37 -24.28 4.79 -22.06
CA ALA A 37 -25.50 4.50 -22.80
C ALA A 37 -26.03 3.15 -22.33
N ALA A 38 -27.07 3.17 -21.49
CA ALA A 38 -27.88 1.99 -21.23
C ALA A 38 -28.56 1.58 -22.55
N GLY A 39 -28.16 0.43 -23.11
CA GLY A 39 -28.99 -0.32 -24.05
C GLY A 39 -28.67 -0.25 -25.54
N VAL A 40 -27.49 0.24 -25.98
CA VAL A 40 -27.11 0.17 -27.41
C VAL A 40 -26.05 -0.93 -27.61
N PRO A 41 -26.30 -1.96 -28.46
CA PRO A 41 -25.27 -2.95 -28.78
C PRO A 41 -24.06 -2.29 -29.45
N PRO A 42 -22.83 -2.76 -29.20
CA PRO A 42 -21.63 -2.09 -29.67
C PRO A 42 -21.56 -2.09 -31.19
N THR A 43 -21.60 -0.90 -31.79
CA THR A 43 -21.27 -0.69 -33.19
C THR A 43 -19.77 -0.99 -33.39
N PRO A 44 -19.37 -1.77 -34.41
CA PRO A 44 -17.96 -2.00 -34.69
C PRO A 44 -17.24 -0.68 -34.98
N PRO A 45 -15.98 -0.52 -34.53
CA PRO A 45 -15.25 0.73 -34.72
C PRO A 45 -15.02 1.00 -36.22
N PRO A 46 -15.11 2.26 -36.67
CA PRO A 46 -14.75 2.61 -38.04
C PRO A 46 -13.27 2.31 -38.26
N ALA A 47 -12.97 1.76 -39.44
CA ALA A 47 -11.62 1.47 -39.88
C ALA A 47 -10.73 2.71 -39.77
N ALA A 48 -9.58 2.54 -39.10
CA ALA A 48 -8.58 3.58 -38.95
C ALA A 48 -8.16 4.11 -40.33
N SER A 49 -8.37 5.40 -40.56
CA SER A 49 -7.73 6.11 -41.68
C SER A 49 -6.23 6.21 -41.38
N PRO A 50 -5.34 5.97 -42.35
CA PRO A 50 -3.91 6.05 -42.13
C PRO A 50 -3.50 7.49 -41.83
N SER A 51 -2.90 7.70 -40.66
CA SER A 51 -2.28 8.96 -40.26
C SER A 51 -1.21 9.35 -41.28
N ALA A 52 -1.31 10.57 -41.82
CA ALA A 52 -0.25 11.17 -42.62
C ALA A 52 1.04 11.28 -41.79
N PRO A 53 2.23 11.10 -42.40
CA PRO A 53 3.50 11.19 -41.67
C PRO A 53 3.72 12.61 -41.14
N ALA A 54 3.98 12.72 -39.85
CA ALA A 54 4.40 13.95 -39.21
C ALA A 54 5.76 14.39 -39.78
N ALA A 55 5.83 15.64 -40.24
CA ALA A 55 7.09 16.24 -40.69
C ALA A 55 8.09 16.33 -39.52
N PRO A 56 9.38 16.02 -39.74
CA PRO A 56 10.40 16.17 -38.71
C PRO A 56 10.61 17.66 -38.37
N PRO A 57 10.98 17.99 -37.12
CA PRO A 57 11.29 19.36 -36.73
C PRO A 57 12.51 19.90 -37.49
N PRO A 58 12.60 21.22 -37.73
CA PRO A 58 13.70 21.81 -38.47
C PRO A 58 15.04 21.60 -37.74
N VAL A 59 15.98 20.99 -38.46
CA VAL A 59 17.36 20.80 -38.04
C VAL A 59 18.08 22.15 -38.17
N GLY A 60 18.38 22.82 -37.06
CA GLY A 60 19.12 24.11 -37.14
C GLY A 60 19.16 24.98 -35.89
N ALA A 61 18.44 24.66 -34.82
CA ALA A 61 18.58 25.41 -33.56
C ALA A 61 19.77 24.87 -32.76
N VAL A 62 20.91 25.58 -32.85
CA VAL A 62 22.06 25.39 -31.97
C VAL A 62 21.63 25.67 -30.53
N PRO A 63 21.79 24.74 -29.57
CA PRO A 63 21.47 25.02 -28.18
C PRO A 63 22.41 26.12 -27.64
N PRO A 64 21.93 27.06 -26.80
CA PRO A 64 22.80 28.04 -26.17
C PRO A 64 23.82 27.32 -25.29
N ALA A 65 25.09 27.73 -25.40
CA ALA A 65 26.19 27.15 -24.65
C ALA A 65 25.93 27.19 -23.14
N ALA A 66 26.13 26.05 -22.47
CA ALA A 66 26.06 25.95 -21.03
C ALA A 66 27.08 26.89 -20.38
N ARG A 67 26.59 27.92 -19.67
CA ARG A 67 27.40 28.77 -18.82
C ARG A 67 27.60 28.09 -17.47
N TYR A 68 28.59 27.20 -17.38
CA TYR A 68 29.13 26.76 -16.09
C TYR A 68 30.16 27.79 -15.61
N PRO A 69 30.01 28.39 -14.41
CA PRO A 69 31.12 29.07 -13.76
C PRO A 69 32.06 28.02 -13.16
N LEU A 70 33.26 27.92 -13.76
CA LEU A 70 34.44 27.31 -13.17
C LEU A 70 34.85 28.13 -11.94
N PHE A 71 34.61 27.59 -10.73
CA PHE A 71 35.38 27.96 -9.55
C PHE A 71 36.39 26.85 -9.29
N ALA A 72 37.58 27.01 -9.87
CA ALA A 72 38.80 26.37 -9.41
C ALA A 72 39.68 27.49 -8.86
N ASP A 73 39.82 27.54 -7.52
CA ASP A 73 41.02 27.99 -6.81
C ASP A 73 40.77 27.91 -5.30
N ALA A 74 41.17 26.78 -4.70
CA ALA A 74 41.58 26.71 -3.30
C ALA A 74 42.46 25.47 -3.12
N ALA A 75 43.76 25.69 -2.98
CA ALA A 75 44.71 24.65 -2.60
C ALA A 75 44.51 24.30 -1.12
N THR A 76 43.93 23.13 -0.85
CA THR A 76 43.98 22.52 0.49
C THR A 76 45.18 21.59 0.57
N THR A 77 46.21 22.03 1.28
CA THR A 77 47.31 21.18 1.77
C THR A 77 46.73 20.08 2.66
N VAL A 78 46.64 18.85 2.15
CA VAL A 78 46.38 17.65 2.96
C VAL A 78 47.72 16.99 3.27
N ARG A 79 48.05 16.96 4.55
CA ARG A 79 49.19 16.24 5.13
C ARG A 79 48.80 14.76 5.23
N SER A 80 49.45 13.89 4.47
CA SER A 80 49.25 12.43 4.54
C SER A 80 49.66 11.89 5.92
N PRO A 81 48.84 11.05 6.58
CA PRO A 81 49.31 10.20 7.66
C PRO A 81 50.09 9.01 7.10
N ALA A 82 51.12 8.62 7.83
CA ALA A 82 52.09 7.58 7.49
C ALA A 82 51.44 6.22 7.19
N GLY A 83 51.87 5.58 6.10
CA GLY A 83 51.47 4.22 5.74
C GLY A 83 52.08 3.16 6.67
N PRO A 84 51.45 1.97 6.78
CA PRO A 84 52.00 0.83 7.51
C PRO A 84 53.24 0.24 6.80
N PRO A 85 54.14 -0.44 7.54
CA PRO A 85 55.41 -0.93 6.99
C PRO A 85 55.23 -2.06 5.97
N PRO A 86 56.22 -2.26 5.06
CA PRO A 86 56.14 -3.25 4.00
C PRO A 86 56.18 -4.69 4.55
N ALA A 87 55.27 -5.53 4.05
CA ALA A 87 55.28 -6.97 4.29
C ALA A 87 56.46 -7.63 3.55
N ALA A 88 57.11 -8.57 4.23
CA ALA A 88 58.21 -9.37 3.70
C ALA A 88 57.78 -10.26 2.51
N PRO A 89 58.71 -10.65 1.61
CA PRO A 89 58.41 -11.55 0.52
C PRO A 89 58.25 -12.98 1.05
N PHE A 90 57.06 -13.56 0.87
CA PHE A 90 56.85 -15.00 1.04
C PHE A 90 57.23 -15.71 -0.26
N GLU A 91 58.20 -16.61 -0.17
CA GLU A 91 58.61 -17.52 -1.24
C GLU A 91 57.47 -18.51 -1.56
N PRO A 92 57.25 -18.89 -2.83
CA PRO A 92 56.28 -19.92 -3.17
C PRO A 92 56.87 -21.32 -2.92
N THR A 93 56.48 -21.95 -1.81
CA THR A 93 56.65 -23.40 -1.64
C THR A 93 55.62 -24.12 -2.51
N THR A 94 56.10 -24.74 -3.59
CA THR A 94 55.38 -25.77 -4.34
C THR A 94 55.46 -27.10 -3.61
N ASP A 95 54.37 -27.49 -2.94
CA ASP A 95 54.11 -28.89 -2.57
C ASP A 95 52.94 -29.43 -3.43
N PRO A 96 53.10 -30.55 -4.15
CA PRO A 96 51.99 -31.20 -4.83
C PRO A 96 51.14 -31.96 -3.81
N VAL A 97 49.97 -31.42 -3.47
CA VAL A 97 48.96 -32.16 -2.72
C VAL A 97 48.27 -33.13 -3.68
N THR A 98 48.65 -34.40 -3.61
CA THR A 98 47.89 -35.52 -4.16
C THR A 98 46.61 -35.69 -3.34
N ILE A 99 45.49 -35.15 -3.80
CA ILE A 99 44.16 -35.48 -3.26
C ILE A 99 43.71 -36.77 -3.94
N GLY A 100 43.82 -37.89 -3.23
CA GLY A 100 43.14 -39.12 -3.61
C GLY A 100 41.64 -38.97 -3.41
N ASP A 101 40.86 -39.31 -4.43
CA ASP A 101 39.41 -39.44 -4.35
C ASP A 101 39.02 -40.45 -3.24
N PRO A 102 38.14 -40.09 -2.29
CA PRO A 102 37.51 -41.10 -1.44
C PRO A 102 36.47 -41.88 -2.26
N PRO A 103 36.36 -43.22 -2.09
CA PRO A 103 35.34 -44.00 -2.78
C PRO A 103 33.94 -43.57 -2.31
N ALA A 104 33.08 -43.24 -3.27
CA ALA A 104 31.69 -42.91 -3.01
C ALA A 104 30.95 -44.09 -2.34
N PRO A 105 30.15 -43.86 -1.29
CA PRO A 105 29.25 -44.89 -0.78
C PRO A 105 28.13 -45.16 -1.79
N PRO A 106 27.67 -46.43 -1.94
CA PRO A 106 26.56 -46.73 -2.83
C PRO A 106 25.28 -46.05 -2.35
N LEU A 107 24.62 -45.35 -3.26
CA LEU A 107 23.29 -44.76 -3.03
C LEU A 107 22.29 -45.88 -2.70
N PRO A 108 21.46 -45.74 -1.64
CA PRO A 108 20.32 -46.61 -1.46
C PRO A 108 19.30 -46.35 -2.57
N ASP A 109 18.86 -47.44 -3.18
CA ASP A 109 17.83 -47.50 -4.20
C ASP A 109 16.56 -46.78 -3.72
N ARG A 110 16.23 -45.62 -4.32
CA ARG A 110 14.97 -44.92 -4.06
C ARG A 110 13.86 -45.65 -4.80
N GLY A 111 13.43 -46.78 -4.21
CA GLY A 111 12.17 -47.40 -4.55
C GLY A 111 11.05 -46.37 -4.41
N THR A 112 10.36 -46.09 -5.51
CA THR A 112 9.12 -45.32 -5.55
C THR A 112 8.00 -46.13 -4.90
N GLY A 113 8.04 -46.24 -3.56
CA GLY A 113 6.93 -46.75 -2.77
C GLY A 113 5.86 -45.66 -2.66
N ARG A 114 4.92 -45.61 -3.61
CA ARG A 114 3.61 -45.00 -3.37
C ARG A 114 2.99 -45.76 -2.19
N ARG A 115 3.00 -45.17 -1.00
CA ARG A 115 2.17 -45.64 0.11
C ARG A 115 0.72 -45.37 -0.28
N GLU A 116 0.06 -46.39 -0.82
CA GLU A 116 -1.39 -46.42 -0.94
C GLU A 116 -1.96 -46.32 0.48
N LEU A 117 -2.58 -45.18 0.77
CA LEU A 117 -3.38 -45.03 1.97
C LEU A 117 -4.58 -45.98 1.85
N PRO A 118 -4.91 -46.76 2.89
CA PRO A 118 -5.98 -47.74 2.81
C PRO A 118 -7.32 -47.03 2.60
N GLY A 119 -8.06 -47.45 1.56
CA GLY A 119 -9.25 -46.78 1.00
C GLY A 119 -10.47 -46.63 1.92
N TRP A 120 -10.36 -46.91 3.22
CA TRP A 120 -11.42 -46.71 4.21
C TRP A 120 -11.31 -45.38 4.96
N LEU A 121 -10.14 -44.71 4.93
CA LEU A 121 -9.94 -43.41 5.60
C LEU A 121 -10.95 -42.29 5.22
N PRO A 122 -11.36 -42.11 3.94
CA PRO A 122 -12.32 -41.05 3.62
C PRO A 122 -13.71 -41.31 4.24
N TRP A 123 -14.08 -42.57 4.44
CA TRP A 123 -15.35 -42.95 5.06
C TRP A 123 -15.35 -42.68 6.58
N ALA A 124 -14.21 -42.86 7.25
CA ALA A 124 -14.07 -42.55 8.68
C ALA A 124 -14.19 -41.04 8.95
N VAL A 125 -13.60 -40.18 8.10
CA VAL A 125 -13.70 -38.72 8.23
C VAL A 125 -15.13 -38.23 7.99
N GLY A 126 -15.83 -38.83 7.01
CA GLY A 126 -17.23 -38.51 6.73
C GLY A 126 -18.17 -38.79 7.91
N LEU A 127 -17.99 -39.93 8.60
CA LEU A 127 -18.82 -40.29 9.76
C LEU A 127 -18.57 -39.38 10.97
N VAL A 128 -17.33 -38.96 11.21
CA VAL A 128 -16.99 -38.03 12.31
C VAL A 128 -17.59 -36.64 12.07
N LEU A 129 -17.55 -36.13 10.84
CA LEU A 129 -18.16 -34.84 10.50
C LEU A 129 -19.69 -34.87 10.62
N LEU A 130 -20.33 -35.98 10.22
CA LEU A 130 -21.78 -36.15 10.35
C LEU A 130 -22.21 -36.17 11.83
N ALA A 131 -21.45 -36.85 12.69
CA ALA A 131 -21.69 -36.89 14.13
C ALA A 131 -21.52 -35.51 14.80
N LEU A 132 -20.55 -34.71 14.36
CA LEU A 132 -20.36 -33.34 14.86
C LEU A 132 -21.49 -32.40 14.46
N VAL A 133 -21.97 -32.47 13.21
CA VAL A 133 -23.07 -31.62 12.72
C VAL A 133 -24.40 -31.97 13.41
N THR A 134 -24.67 -33.26 13.63
CA THR A 134 -25.86 -33.71 14.35
C THR A 134 -25.80 -33.45 15.86
N GLY A 135 -24.61 -33.55 16.47
CA GLY A 135 -24.39 -33.22 17.89
C GLY A 135 -24.52 -31.73 18.21
N LEU A 136 -24.01 -30.84 17.35
CA LEU A 136 -24.12 -29.39 17.54
C LEU A 136 -25.53 -28.83 17.23
N GLY A 137 -26.26 -29.44 16.29
CA GLY A 137 -27.64 -29.04 15.98
C GLY A 137 -28.65 -29.34 17.10
N GLY A 138 -28.46 -30.44 17.85
CA GLY A 138 -29.34 -30.82 18.95
C GLY A 138 -29.22 -29.93 20.20
N LEU A 139 -28.07 -29.30 20.42
CA LEU A 139 -27.80 -28.50 21.62
C LEU A 139 -28.38 -27.07 21.54
N VAL A 140 -28.63 -26.56 20.32
CA VAL A 140 -29.17 -25.19 20.12
C VAL A 140 -30.70 -25.17 20.20
N LEU A 141 -31.38 -26.29 19.95
CA LEU A 141 -32.85 -26.36 19.98
C LEU A 141 -33.46 -26.68 21.35
N THR A 142 -32.65 -26.91 22.40
CA THR A 142 -33.14 -27.19 23.76
C THR A 142 -32.88 -26.07 24.77
N ARG A 143 -32.37 -24.91 24.34
CA ARG A 143 -32.16 -23.72 25.21
C ARG A 143 -33.00 -22.49 24.86
N ALA A 144 -33.88 -22.57 23.87
CA ALA A 144 -34.87 -21.53 23.57
C ALA A 144 -36.23 -21.98 24.09
N GLY A 145 -36.45 -21.83 25.40
CA GLY A 145 -37.71 -22.15 26.06
C GLY A 145 -37.86 -21.38 27.36
N ASP A 146 -38.80 -20.44 27.34
CA ASP A 146 -39.54 -19.84 28.46
C ASP A 146 -38.92 -18.69 29.26
N GLY A 147 -39.59 -17.53 29.16
CA GLY A 147 -39.32 -16.34 29.94
C GLY A 147 -40.29 -15.18 29.65
N GLU A 148 -41.60 -15.43 29.69
CA GLU A 148 -42.61 -14.38 29.75
C GLU A 148 -42.55 -13.63 31.10
N GLY A 149 -42.30 -12.33 31.06
CA GLY A 149 -42.15 -11.48 32.23
C GLY A 149 -42.76 -10.09 32.05
N ARG A 150 -44.09 -10.04 32.16
CA ARG A 150 -44.92 -8.96 32.77
C ARG A 150 -44.66 -7.50 32.34
N SER A 151 -45.59 -7.04 31.51
CA SER A 151 -45.89 -5.64 31.19
C SER A 151 -46.33 -4.86 32.44
N SER A 152 -45.75 -3.67 32.64
CA SER A 152 -46.30 -2.59 33.48
C SER A 152 -46.22 -1.28 32.69
N ASN A 153 -47.39 -0.78 32.31
CA ASN A 153 -47.62 0.51 31.67
C ASN A 153 -47.19 1.69 32.56
N VAL A 154 -46.46 2.65 31.99
CA VAL A 154 -46.51 4.07 32.39
C VAL A 154 -46.54 4.93 31.10
N PRO A 155 -47.39 5.97 30.97
CA PRO A 155 -47.66 6.65 29.69
C PRO A 155 -46.83 7.93 29.46
N GLY A 156 -46.16 8.01 28.29
CA GLY A 156 -45.88 9.20 27.43
C GLY A 156 -45.05 10.40 27.94
N PRO A 157 -44.57 11.32 27.05
CA PRO A 157 -44.85 11.42 25.60
C PRO A 157 -43.62 11.52 24.66
N GLN A 158 -43.85 11.06 23.42
CA GLN A 158 -43.42 11.54 22.10
C GLN A 158 -42.00 12.12 21.84
N LEU A 159 -41.27 11.37 21.01
CA LEU A 159 -40.73 11.76 19.69
C LEU A 159 -40.29 13.24 19.51
N THR A 160 -38.97 13.42 19.54
CA THR A 160 -38.23 14.22 18.54
C THR A 160 -37.10 13.28 18.07
N ASP A 161 -37.27 12.59 16.95
CA ASP A 161 -36.80 12.99 15.62
C ASP A 161 -35.45 13.70 15.65
N THR A 162 -34.41 12.99 16.11
CA THR A 162 -33.04 13.36 15.78
C THR A 162 -32.68 12.65 14.48
N THR A 163 -32.82 13.41 13.40
CA THR A 163 -32.17 13.19 12.11
C THR A 163 -30.75 12.63 12.33
N ASN A 164 -30.54 11.41 11.86
CA ASN A 164 -29.20 10.86 11.63
C ASN A 164 -28.54 11.71 10.53
N ASP A 165 -27.96 12.83 10.93
CA ASP A 165 -26.93 13.52 10.16
C ASP A 165 -25.61 12.81 10.46
N ARG A 166 -25.47 11.61 9.89
CA ARG A 166 -24.21 10.87 9.96
C ARG A 166 -23.32 11.43 8.85
N SER A 167 -22.48 12.39 9.25
CA SER A 167 -21.26 12.78 8.53
C SER A 167 -20.50 11.53 8.06
N PRO A 168 -19.77 11.61 6.94
CA PRO A 168 -19.14 10.44 6.34
C PRO A 168 -18.00 9.93 7.24
N ASP A 169 -18.19 8.73 7.80
CA ASP A 169 -17.14 7.76 8.17
C ASP A 169 -15.98 8.28 9.03
N SER A 170 -16.27 9.00 10.12
CA SER A 170 -15.28 9.26 11.18
C SER A 170 -14.91 7.95 11.88
N ALA A 171 -13.62 7.60 11.88
CA ALA A 171 -13.13 6.50 12.67
C ALA A 171 -13.07 6.96 14.14
N LEU A 172 -13.77 6.25 15.03
CA LEU A 172 -13.65 6.52 16.46
C LEU A 172 -12.25 6.10 16.93
N PRO A 173 -11.58 6.89 17.79
CA PRO A 173 -10.28 6.52 18.30
C PRO A 173 -10.36 5.27 19.18
N ASP A 174 -9.34 4.40 19.05
CA ASP A 174 -9.15 3.24 19.91
C ASP A 174 -8.73 3.67 21.33
N SER A 175 -8.11 4.84 21.45
CA SER A 175 -7.69 5.46 22.71
C SER A 175 -7.60 6.97 22.52
N GLU A 176 -8.09 7.72 23.50
CA GLU A 176 -7.92 9.16 23.57
C GLU A 176 -6.52 9.47 24.12
N GLY A 177 -5.79 10.35 23.43
CA GLY A 177 -4.49 10.83 23.85
C GLY A 177 -4.53 11.69 25.11
N THR A 178 -3.35 12.09 25.57
CA THR A 178 -3.15 13.02 26.68
C THR A 178 -3.23 14.48 26.25
N GLY A 179 -3.36 14.73 24.94
CA GLY A 179 -3.50 16.05 24.35
C GLY A 179 -4.83 16.70 24.75
N GLY A 180 -4.81 18.03 24.88
CA GLY A 180 -6.05 18.79 25.00
C GLY A 180 -6.83 18.78 23.68
N PRO A 181 -8.15 19.04 23.71
CA PRO A 181 -8.92 19.21 22.48
C PRO A 181 -8.33 20.35 21.65
N VAL A 182 -8.15 20.10 20.35
CA VAL A 182 -7.68 21.07 19.36
C VAL A 182 -8.88 21.47 18.49
N ASP A 183 -8.97 22.75 18.14
CA ASP A 183 -10.02 23.24 17.26
C ASP A 183 -9.84 22.64 15.85
N GLU A 184 -10.94 22.22 15.24
CA GLU A 184 -10.91 21.71 13.87
C GLU A 184 -10.66 22.88 12.90
N PRO A 185 -9.71 22.75 11.96
CA PRO A 185 -9.41 23.80 11.00
C PRO A 185 -10.61 24.06 10.08
N GLU A 186 -10.73 25.30 9.61
CA GLU A 186 -11.80 25.65 8.66
C GLU A 186 -11.64 24.82 7.37
N PRO A 187 -12.73 24.37 6.72
CA PRO A 187 -12.63 23.51 5.53
C PRO A 187 -11.81 24.08 4.37
N GLY A 188 -11.66 25.42 4.30
CA GLY A 188 -10.82 26.10 3.31
C GLY A 188 -9.32 26.12 3.63
N GLU A 189 -8.94 25.76 4.85
CA GLU A 189 -7.55 25.73 5.33
C GLU A 189 -6.95 24.32 5.24
N VAL A 190 -7.80 23.29 5.13
CA VAL A 190 -7.34 21.90 4.97
C VAL A 190 -6.66 21.70 3.62
N VAL A 191 -5.39 21.29 3.66
CA VAL A 191 -4.50 21.06 2.52
C VAL A 191 -3.84 19.68 2.58
N GLU A 192 -3.25 19.23 1.46
CA GLU A 192 -2.48 17.98 1.43
C GLU A 192 -1.04 18.21 1.93
N LEU A 193 -0.68 17.52 3.01
CA LEU A 193 0.58 17.69 3.73
C LEU A 193 1.64 16.64 3.38
N THR A 194 1.26 15.62 2.59
CA THR A 194 2.12 14.48 2.24
C THR A 194 3.49 14.89 1.66
N GLY A 195 3.51 15.89 0.78
CA GLY A 195 4.72 16.26 0.03
C GLY A 195 5.84 16.87 0.87
N ARG A 196 5.56 17.33 2.09
CA ARG A 196 6.58 17.83 3.04
C ARG A 196 7.05 16.78 4.04
N ALA A 197 6.30 15.69 4.19
CA ALA A 197 6.62 14.66 5.17
C ALA A 197 7.89 13.88 4.79
N ARG A 198 8.55 13.29 5.79
CA ARG A 198 9.69 12.39 5.63
C ARG A 198 9.38 11.07 6.31
N ALA A 199 9.55 9.98 5.59
CA ALA A 199 9.31 8.64 6.13
C ALA A 199 10.61 7.97 6.60
N GLN A 200 10.55 7.34 7.77
CA GLN A 200 11.50 6.33 8.22
C GLN A 200 10.79 4.97 8.26
N VAL A 201 11.45 3.95 7.75
CA VAL A 201 10.87 2.61 7.54
C VAL A 201 11.74 1.54 8.18
N PRO A 202 11.16 0.41 8.63
CA PRO A 202 11.88 -0.60 9.40
C PRO A 202 12.89 -1.37 8.54
N ALA A 203 12.59 -1.54 7.26
CA ALA A 203 13.43 -2.21 6.30
C ALA A 203 13.07 -1.78 4.88
N VAL A 204 14.00 -2.02 3.95
CA VAL A 204 13.78 -1.84 2.51
C VAL A 204 14.18 -3.10 1.77
N ALA A 205 13.32 -3.56 0.86
CA ALA A 205 13.61 -4.67 -0.02
C ALA A 205 14.69 -4.28 -1.04
N GLY A 206 15.60 -5.22 -1.34
CA GLY A 206 16.60 -4.99 -2.39
C GLY A 206 15.98 -4.60 -3.74
N PRO A 207 16.72 -3.87 -4.58
CA PRO A 207 16.22 -3.40 -5.87
C PRO A 207 15.85 -4.58 -6.78
N SER A 208 14.92 -4.35 -7.69
CA SER A 208 14.48 -5.33 -8.68
C SER A 208 14.55 -4.76 -10.09
N ARG A 209 14.02 -5.51 -11.06
CA ARG A 209 13.87 -5.07 -12.43
C ARG A 209 12.46 -5.30 -12.93
N ASP A 210 11.94 -4.37 -13.71
CA ASP A 210 10.68 -4.56 -14.42
C ASP A 210 10.87 -5.48 -15.66
N ARG A 211 9.79 -5.68 -16.41
CA ARG A 211 9.82 -6.51 -17.63
C ARG A 211 10.66 -5.93 -18.77
N GLN A 212 10.89 -4.62 -18.73
CA GLN A 212 11.75 -3.91 -19.67
C GLN A 212 13.20 -3.88 -19.17
N ASN A 213 13.51 -4.61 -18.09
CA ASN A 213 14.81 -4.67 -17.44
C ASN A 213 15.25 -3.33 -16.81
N ASN A 214 14.33 -2.38 -16.63
CA ASN A 214 14.63 -1.13 -15.92
C ASN A 214 14.75 -1.42 -14.41
N PRO A 215 15.68 -0.74 -13.71
CA PRO A 215 15.78 -0.85 -12.26
C PRO A 215 14.50 -0.32 -11.59
N VAL A 216 14.09 -1.00 -10.53
CA VAL A 216 12.97 -0.60 -9.66
C VAL A 216 13.46 -0.62 -8.22
N ASP A 217 13.32 0.49 -7.53
CA ASP A 217 13.59 0.65 -6.11
C ASP A 217 12.30 0.64 -5.28
N PHE A 218 12.45 0.46 -3.98
CA PHE A 218 11.34 0.29 -3.05
C PHE A 218 11.53 1.11 -1.76
N GLU A 219 12.23 2.23 -1.89
CA GLU A 219 12.67 3.07 -0.78
C GLU A 219 11.51 3.83 -0.14
N ALA A 220 11.73 4.34 1.07
CA ALA A 220 10.75 5.10 1.83
C ALA A 220 10.11 6.30 1.07
N PRO A 221 10.83 7.06 0.21
CA PRO A 221 10.22 8.16 -0.53
C PRO A 221 9.06 7.74 -1.45
N ASN A 222 9.00 6.48 -1.87
CA ASN A 222 7.90 5.95 -2.68
C ASN A 222 6.56 5.88 -1.90
N LEU A 223 6.57 6.13 -0.58
CA LEU A 223 5.35 6.27 0.22
C LEU A 223 4.66 7.62 0.02
N LEU A 224 5.39 8.64 -0.46
CA LEU A 224 4.99 10.04 -0.40
C LEU A 224 5.14 10.75 -1.77
N ASP A 225 5.33 9.99 -2.84
CA ASP A 225 5.68 10.53 -4.17
C ASP A 225 4.45 10.84 -5.05
N GLY A 226 3.24 10.56 -4.57
CA GLY A 226 1.99 10.75 -5.30
C GLY A 226 1.85 9.83 -6.52
N ARG A 227 2.60 8.73 -6.58
CA ARG A 227 2.60 7.79 -7.71
C ARG A 227 2.17 6.40 -7.23
N PRO A 228 0.87 6.06 -7.28
CA PRO A 228 0.35 4.75 -6.86
C PRO A 228 0.95 3.50 -7.55
N ARG A 229 1.75 3.68 -8.61
CA ARG A 229 2.45 2.59 -9.32
C ARG A 229 3.88 2.36 -8.82
N THR A 230 4.39 3.19 -7.91
CA THR A 230 5.59 2.93 -7.11
C THR A 230 5.15 2.32 -5.76
N SER A 231 6.10 1.91 -4.93
CA SER A 231 5.81 1.46 -3.58
C SER A 231 7.07 1.44 -2.73
N TRP A 232 6.91 1.68 -1.44
CA TRP A 232 7.84 1.11 -0.48
C TRP A 232 7.56 -0.39 -0.31
N ARG A 233 8.62 -1.17 -0.10
CA ARG A 233 8.52 -2.61 0.21
C ARG A 233 9.55 -2.99 1.26
N MET A 234 9.16 -3.91 2.13
CA MET A 234 10.07 -4.65 3.01
C MET A 234 9.98 -6.16 2.77
N PRO A 235 11.08 -6.92 2.97
CA PRO A 235 11.06 -8.37 2.93
C PRO A 235 10.14 -8.95 3.99
N GLY A 236 9.41 -10.01 3.65
CA GLY A 236 8.64 -10.80 4.60
C GLY A 236 7.34 -10.16 5.08
N ASP A 237 6.87 -10.68 6.20
CA ASP A 237 5.66 -10.24 6.90
C ASP A 237 5.96 -8.99 7.73
N GLY A 238 5.28 -7.89 7.43
CA GLY A 238 5.44 -6.63 8.16
C GLY A 238 4.53 -6.50 9.38
N SER A 239 3.75 -7.53 9.76
CA SER A 239 2.88 -7.43 10.93
C SER A 239 3.71 -7.16 12.20
N GLY A 240 3.33 -6.15 12.99
CA GLY A 240 4.02 -5.68 14.17
C GLY A 240 5.10 -4.63 13.92
N GLU A 241 5.38 -4.31 12.66
CA GLU A 241 6.36 -3.28 12.30
C GLU A 241 5.76 -1.88 12.33
N THR A 242 6.62 -0.87 12.49
CA THR A 242 6.22 0.54 12.57
C THR A 242 6.93 1.37 11.52
N LEU A 243 6.18 2.23 10.84
CA LEU A 243 6.71 3.31 10.01
C LEU A 243 6.54 4.63 10.76
N THR A 244 7.50 5.54 10.63
CA THR A 244 7.45 6.86 11.25
C THR A 244 7.44 7.93 10.16
N PHE A 245 6.56 8.92 10.31
CA PHE A 245 6.45 10.06 9.41
C PHE A 245 6.67 11.35 10.20
N ASP A 246 7.72 12.07 9.84
CA ASP A 246 8.01 13.42 10.33
C ASP A 246 7.33 14.42 9.38
N LEU A 247 6.41 15.23 9.90
CA LEU A 247 5.65 16.22 9.14
C LEU A 247 6.41 17.54 8.95
N GLY A 248 7.58 17.69 9.58
CA GLY A 248 8.47 18.85 9.51
C GLY A 248 8.18 19.90 10.56
N ASP A 249 6.93 20.35 10.64
CA ASP A 249 6.43 21.32 11.62
C ASP A 249 5.19 20.73 12.34
N GLU A 250 4.75 21.35 13.43
CA GLU A 250 3.49 20.99 14.06
C GLU A 250 2.31 21.40 13.17
N VAL A 251 1.37 20.48 12.99
CA VAL A 251 0.18 20.65 12.14
C VAL A 251 -1.04 20.12 12.86
N VAL A 252 -2.23 20.55 12.44
CA VAL A 252 -3.49 19.92 12.84
C VAL A 252 -3.92 18.96 11.73
N LEU A 253 -3.70 17.66 11.92
CA LEU A 253 -4.18 16.63 11.00
C LEU A 253 -5.68 16.39 11.20
N THR A 254 -6.38 16.13 10.10
CA THR A 254 -7.82 15.79 10.10
C THR A 254 -8.11 14.48 9.38
N GLN A 255 -7.31 14.11 8.38
CA GLN A 255 -7.47 12.85 7.67
C GLN A 255 -6.13 12.19 7.36
N VAL A 256 -6.13 10.86 7.42
CA VAL A 256 -5.00 10.03 7.02
C VAL A 256 -5.48 8.94 6.08
N GLY A 257 -4.58 8.41 5.25
CA GLY A 257 -4.92 7.30 4.39
C GLY A 257 -3.73 6.61 3.77
N LEU A 258 -3.98 5.43 3.21
CA LEU A 258 -2.96 4.66 2.52
C LEU A 258 -3.49 3.79 1.37
N ILE A 259 -2.59 3.39 0.47
CA ILE A 259 -2.82 2.35 -0.53
C ILE A 259 -2.12 1.06 -0.07
N ASN A 260 -2.90 0.07 0.36
CA ASN A 260 -2.44 -1.11 1.08
C ASN A 260 -1.89 -2.22 0.17
N GLY A 261 -0.65 -2.06 -0.30
CA GLY A 261 0.03 -3.03 -1.15
C GLY A 261 0.71 -2.36 -2.33
N TYR A 262 1.39 -3.15 -3.16
CA TYR A 262 2.02 -2.63 -4.38
C TYR A 262 0.97 -2.50 -5.49
N ALA A 263 0.36 -1.32 -5.66
CA ALA A 263 -0.78 -1.05 -6.53
C ALA A 263 -0.44 -1.01 -8.04
N LYS A 264 0.55 -1.78 -8.47
CA LYS A 264 0.98 -1.91 -9.86
C LYS A 264 0.39 -3.16 -10.53
N VAL A 265 -0.01 -3.00 -11.79
CA VAL A 265 -0.31 -4.11 -12.71
C VAL A 265 0.41 -3.84 -14.03
N ASP A 266 1.23 -4.80 -14.44
CA ASP A 266 1.98 -4.76 -15.69
C ASP A 266 1.60 -6.00 -16.49
N GLY A 267 0.90 -5.86 -17.62
CA GLY A 267 0.46 -7.01 -18.42
C GLY A 267 -0.22 -8.09 -17.57
N PRO A 268 0.26 -9.36 -17.58
CA PRO A 268 -0.29 -10.42 -16.76
C PRO A 268 0.21 -10.43 -15.30
N ASP A 269 1.18 -9.59 -14.92
CA ASP A 269 1.64 -9.49 -13.53
C ASP A 269 0.77 -8.53 -12.74
N ASN A 270 0.14 -9.07 -11.70
CA ASN A 270 -0.56 -8.29 -10.70
C ASN A 270 0.28 -8.23 -9.41
N TRP A 271 1.09 -7.19 -9.29
CA TRP A 271 1.98 -7.00 -8.14
C TRP A 271 1.21 -6.84 -6.84
N TYR A 272 0.02 -6.26 -6.89
CA TYR A 272 -0.85 -6.11 -5.72
C TYR A 272 -1.30 -7.46 -5.16
N ARG A 273 -1.70 -8.39 -6.03
CA ARG A 273 -2.10 -9.75 -5.64
C ARG A 273 -0.89 -10.64 -5.27
N GLY A 274 0.26 -10.42 -5.90
CA GLY A 274 1.48 -11.18 -5.67
C GLY A 274 2.16 -10.87 -4.34
N ASN A 275 2.22 -9.59 -3.96
CA ASN A 275 2.78 -9.14 -2.68
C ASN A 275 1.79 -9.36 -1.53
N ARG A 276 2.31 -9.20 -0.30
CA ARG A 276 1.49 -9.08 0.89
C ARG A 276 0.82 -7.71 0.93
N ARG A 277 -0.36 -7.66 1.54
CA ARG A 277 -1.18 -6.46 1.69
C ARG A 277 -1.52 -6.25 3.14
N ILE A 278 -1.53 -5.00 3.58
CA ILE A 278 -1.94 -4.65 4.94
C ILE A 278 -3.46 -4.72 5.02
N ARG A 279 -3.97 -5.35 6.06
CA ARG A 279 -5.40 -5.54 6.35
C ARG A 279 -5.89 -4.58 7.42
N ALA A 280 -5.06 -4.33 8.41
CA ALA A 280 -5.32 -3.38 9.46
C ALA A 280 -4.01 -2.65 9.76
N ALA A 281 -4.11 -1.35 9.98
CA ALA A 281 -3.02 -0.53 10.47
C ALA A 281 -3.54 0.39 11.58
N GLN A 282 -2.70 0.76 12.52
CA GLN A 282 -3.05 1.70 13.59
C GLN A 282 -2.18 2.93 13.45
N TRP A 283 -2.83 4.08 13.39
CA TRP A 283 -2.21 5.40 13.42
C TRP A 283 -2.04 5.83 14.86
N GLU A 284 -0.86 6.31 15.23
CA GLU A 284 -0.55 6.91 16.54
C GLU A 284 0.06 8.29 16.33
N PHE A 285 -0.39 9.25 17.13
CA PHE A 285 0.02 10.66 17.09
C PHE A 285 0.78 11.05 18.37
N ASP A 286 1.40 12.24 18.37
CA ASP A 286 2.25 12.69 19.48
C ASP A 286 1.54 12.78 20.84
N ASP A 287 0.22 13.04 20.82
CA ASP A 287 -0.60 13.09 22.02
C ASP A 287 -0.91 11.69 22.59
N GLY A 288 -0.56 10.62 21.86
CA GLY A 288 -0.86 9.23 22.18
C GLY A 288 -2.23 8.75 21.69
N THR A 289 -2.99 9.58 20.97
CA THR A 289 -4.23 9.17 20.31
C THR A 289 -3.92 8.06 19.31
N ARG A 290 -4.75 7.00 19.32
CA ARG A 290 -4.59 5.84 18.44
C ARG A 290 -5.87 5.56 17.68
N ILE A 291 -5.75 5.31 16.37
CA ILE A 291 -6.89 5.04 15.50
C ILE A 291 -6.58 3.87 14.58
N THR A 292 -7.36 2.79 14.69
CA THR A 292 -7.25 1.63 13.80
C THR A 292 -8.02 1.85 12.52
N GLN A 293 -7.33 1.67 11.40
CA GLN A 293 -7.90 1.63 10.06
C GLN A 293 -7.93 0.19 9.54
N GLU A 294 -9.15 -0.33 9.35
CA GLU A 294 -9.39 -1.57 8.59
C GLU A 294 -9.37 -1.27 7.08
N LEU A 295 -8.66 -2.09 6.31
CA LEU A 295 -8.36 -1.83 4.91
C LEU A 295 -8.97 -2.89 3.99
N ALA A 296 -9.74 -2.41 3.02
CA ALA A 296 -10.26 -3.25 1.96
C ALA A 296 -9.16 -3.68 0.97
N ASP A 297 -9.43 -4.71 0.18
CA ASP A 297 -8.51 -5.27 -0.81
C ASP A 297 -8.51 -4.46 -2.13
N GLN A 298 -8.18 -3.18 -2.05
CA GLN A 298 -8.24 -2.22 -3.15
C GLN A 298 -6.93 -1.46 -3.40
N ARG A 299 -6.73 -1.07 -4.66
CA ARG A 299 -5.52 -0.38 -5.16
C ARG A 299 -5.66 1.14 -5.19
N THR A 300 -6.63 1.66 -4.47
CA THR A 300 -6.99 3.08 -4.41
C THR A 300 -6.77 3.58 -2.99
N MET A 301 -6.56 4.90 -2.86
CA MET A 301 -6.39 5.54 -1.56
C MET A 301 -7.58 5.24 -0.66
N GLN A 302 -7.31 4.81 0.57
CA GLN A 302 -8.32 4.56 1.59
C GLN A 302 -8.09 5.59 2.69
N MET A 303 -8.94 6.61 2.73
CA MET A 303 -8.88 7.67 3.74
C MET A 303 -9.77 7.30 4.92
N ILE A 304 -9.40 7.75 6.11
CA ILE A 304 -10.28 7.87 7.27
C ILE A 304 -10.19 9.29 7.82
N ASP A 305 -11.30 9.74 8.38
CA ASP A 305 -11.34 10.94 9.20
C ASP A 305 -10.94 10.57 10.64
N ILE A 306 -10.01 11.36 11.19
CA ILE A 306 -9.39 11.14 12.49
C ILE A 306 -9.77 12.22 13.52
N GLY A 307 -10.59 13.21 13.12
CA GLY A 307 -10.78 14.43 13.88
C GLY A 307 -9.53 15.31 13.92
N ALA A 308 -9.59 16.44 14.60
CA ALA A 308 -8.48 17.38 14.72
C ALA A 308 -7.43 16.87 15.72
N VAL A 309 -6.20 16.61 15.24
CA VAL A 309 -5.09 16.17 16.09
C VAL A 309 -3.84 17.01 15.79
N ALA A 310 -3.36 17.75 16.81
CA ALA A 310 -2.09 18.48 16.71
C ALA A 310 -0.91 17.52 16.83
N THR A 311 -0.03 17.50 15.82
CA THR A 311 1.11 16.57 15.80
C THR A 311 2.22 17.04 14.85
N THR A 312 3.45 16.65 15.14
CA THR A 312 4.62 16.73 14.25
C THR A 312 5.02 15.35 13.72
N THR A 313 4.74 14.27 14.48
CA THR A 313 5.12 12.89 14.12
C THR A 313 3.92 11.96 14.09
N VAL A 314 3.79 11.18 13.01
CA VAL A 314 2.82 10.09 12.91
C VAL A 314 3.54 8.76 12.90
N GLN A 315 3.10 7.83 13.76
CA GLN A 315 3.52 6.43 13.72
C GLN A 315 2.42 5.58 13.08
N LEU A 316 2.78 4.76 12.10
CA LEU A 316 1.89 3.78 11.48
C LEU A 316 2.32 2.38 11.87
N HIS A 317 1.54 1.74 12.73
CA HIS A 317 1.75 0.36 13.13
C HIS A 317 1.03 -0.57 12.17
N LEU A 318 1.76 -1.52 11.58
CA LEU A 318 1.20 -2.53 10.69
C LEU A 318 0.59 -3.66 11.54
N VAL A 319 -0.71 -3.61 11.79
CA VAL A 319 -1.38 -4.54 12.72
C VAL A 319 -1.52 -5.94 12.11
N THR A 320 -2.04 -6.03 10.89
CA THR A 320 -2.25 -7.32 10.22
C THR A 320 -1.85 -7.23 8.75
N VAL A 321 -1.05 -8.18 8.29
CA VAL A 321 -0.62 -8.31 6.89
C VAL A 321 -1.01 -9.67 6.34
N THR A 322 -1.40 -9.73 5.06
CA THR A 322 -1.74 -11.01 4.42
C THR A 322 -0.52 -11.92 4.25
N ARG A 323 -0.79 -13.22 4.06
CA ARG A 323 0.17 -14.10 3.37
C ARG A 323 0.48 -13.56 1.96
N PRO A 324 1.64 -13.90 1.38
CA PRO A 324 1.94 -13.53 0.00
C PRO A 324 0.98 -14.23 -0.97
N GLY A 325 0.92 -13.73 -2.21
CA GLY A 325 0.19 -14.38 -3.28
C GLY A 325 0.66 -15.82 -3.51
N ARG A 326 -0.24 -16.68 -4.00
CA ARG A 326 0.09 -18.10 -4.27
C ARG A 326 0.76 -18.25 -5.64
N GLY A 327 1.51 -19.34 -5.79
CA GLY A 327 2.10 -19.75 -7.07
C GLY A 327 3.37 -18.99 -7.45
N PRO A 328 3.83 -19.10 -8.71
CA PRO A 328 5.14 -18.59 -9.15
C PRO A 328 5.26 -17.05 -9.08
N ASN A 329 4.13 -16.35 -9.03
CA ASN A 329 4.08 -14.89 -8.92
C ASN A 329 3.91 -14.41 -7.46
N GLY A 330 3.92 -15.32 -6.49
CA GLY A 330 3.98 -14.97 -5.07
C GLY A 330 5.25 -14.19 -4.75
N ARG A 331 5.12 -13.11 -4.00
CA ARG A 331 6.23 -12.26 -3.57
C ARG A 331 6.11 -12.06 -2.07
N ASP A 332 7.09 -12.55 -1.33
CA ASP A 332 7.12 -12.47 0.12
C ASP A 332 7.64 -11.10 0.58
N PHE A 333 6.84 -10.07 0.32
CA PHE A 333 7.15 -8.69 0.67
C PHE A 333 5.88 -7.97 1.08
N THR A 334 5.98 -7.20 2.15
CA THR A 334 4.95 -6.23 2.57
C THR A 334 5.18 -4.93 1.82
N ALA A 335 4.10 -4.30 1.39
CA ALA A 335 4.17 -3.15 0.49
C ALA A 335 3.11 -2.10 0.85
N ILE A 336 3.46 -0.84 0.64
CA ILE A 336 2.54 0.31 0.67
C ILE A 336 2.88 1.16 -0.54
N SER A 337 1.86 1.49 -1.33
CA SER A 337 2.06 2.29 -2.54
C SER A 337 1.97 3.79 -2.32
N GLU A 338 1.23 4.23 -1.30
CA GLU A 338 1.08 5.67 -1.00
C GLU A 338 0.57 5.84 0.42
N ILE A 339 0.94 6.95 1.05
CA ILE A 339 0.43 7.49 2.30
C ILE A 339 -0.10 8.89 2.01
N ARG A 340 -1.17 9.28 2.69
CA ARG A 340 -1.75 10.62 2.56
C ARG A 340 -2.08 11.24 3.90
N PHE A 341 -1.72 12.51 4.04
CA PHE A 341 -2.03 13.35 5.19
C PHE A 341 -2.79 14.60 4.71
N LEU A 342 -3.95 14.86 5.30
CA LEU A 342 -4.68 16.12 5.13
C LEU A 342 -4.82 16.81 6.48
N GLY A 343 -4.68 18.14 6.49
CA GLY A 343 -4.72 18.95 7.68
C GLY A 343 -4.42 20.41 7.38
N ALA A 344 -4.20 21.20 8.42
CA ALA A 344 -3.77 22.60 8.32
C ALA A 344 -2.49 22.83 9.12
N ASP A 345 -1.78 23.92 8.83
CA ASP A 345 -0.71 24.38 9.72
C ASP A 345 -1.32 24.81 11.07
N SER A 346 -0.59 24.58 12.17
CA SER A 346 -0.96 24.98 13.55
C SER A 346 -0.88 26.50 13.73
#